data_AF-A0A5R8Q7I1-F1
#
_entry.id   AF-A0A5R8Q7I1-F1
#
_cell.length_a   1.000
_cell.length_b   1.000
_cell.length_c   1.000
_cell.angle_alpha   90.00
_cell.angle_beta   90.00
_cell.angle_gamma   90.00
#
_symmetry.space_group_name_H-M   'P 1'
#
loop_
_entity.id
_entity.type
_entity.pdbx_description
1 polymer ?
#
loop_
_entity_poly.entity_id
_entity_poly.type
_entity_poly.pdbx_seq_one_letter_code
_entity_poly.pdbx_strand_id
1 'polypeptide(L)'
;MKQMVYQEAFINEVLHDGVYRGYRFEVKSMGIHPCGYIYVPKDCIALSYLDSINVHWGFTFQEPDGIGDCVKLGWDYGHHGDYSGMAFITEGKKWTTEEIEEHAKNVIDQVIELNTLAKTYQVQSGQLLAVVSKEQDWLTDATTFKIIDIDKPLATIQKRGGLVLSVLLEDILAKCKVVR
;
A
#
# COMPACT_ATOMS: atom_id res chain seq x y z
N MET A 1 -5.15 -0.97 22.07
CA MET A 1 -5.65 -0.15 20.95
C MET A 1 -6.86 0.64 21.41
N LYS A 2 -6.93 1.93 21.13
CA LYS A 2 -8.12 2.76 21.34
C LYS A 2 -9.05 2.64 20.13
N GLN A 3 -10.34 2.86 20.34
CA GLN A 3 -11.34 2.84 19.27
C GLN A 3 -11.39 4.17 18.53
N MET A 4 -11.67 4.12 17.22
CA MET A 4 -11.90 5.32 16.42
C MET A 4 -13.24 5.94 16.80
N VAL A 5 -13.20 7.20 17.23
CA VAL A 5 -14.38 8.02 17.49
C VAL A 5 -14.31 9.24 16.59
N TYR A 6 -15.35 9.38 15.77
CA TYR A 6 -15.48 10.51 14.86
C TYR A 6 -16.09 11.72 15.57
N GLN A 7 -15.53 12.90 15.32
CA GLN A 7 -15.96 14.15 15.91
C GLN A 7 -15.60 15.33 15.01
N GLU A 8 -16.33 16.44 15.13
CA GLU A 8 -16.08 17.66 14.34
C GLU A 8 -14.76 18.34 14.71
N ALA A 9 -14.37 18.26 15.98
CA ALA A 9 -13.15 18.88 16.46
C ALA A 9 -11.91 18.12 15.96
N PHE A 10 -11.02 18.84 15.29
CA PHE A 10 -9.71 18.33 14.93
C PHE A 10 -8.94 17.90 16.17
N ILE A 11 -8.44 16.67 16.16
CA ILE A 11 -7.53 16.14 17.16
C ILE A 11 -6.30 15.55 16.47
N ASN A 12 -5.29 15.19 17.23
CA ASN A 12 -4.12 14.48 16.73
C ASN A 12 -3.75 13.41 17.75
N GLU A 13 -4.50 12.32 17.74
CA GLU A 13 -4.39 11.26 18.73
C GLU A 13 -3.86 9.98 18.09
N VAL A 14 -2.87 9.33 18.73
CA VAL A 14 -2.47 7.96 18.38
C VAL A 14 -3.45 6.98 19.03
N LEU A 15 -4.18 6.25 18.20
CA LEU A 15 -5.13 5.21 18.63
C LEU A 15 -4.44 3.86 18.83
N HIS A 16 -3.50 3.55 17.94
CA HIS A 16 -2.65 2.38 18.03
C HIS A 16 -1.24 2.70 17.53
N ASP A 17 -0.23 2.34 18.32
CA ASP A 17 1.16 2.20 17.88
C ASP A 17 1.51 0.72 17.97
N GLY A 18 2.03 0.14 16.90
CA GLY A 18 2.21 -1.30 16.78
C GLY A 18 3.42 -1.68 15.93
N VAL A 19 3.78 -2.96 15.99
CA VAL A 19 4.86 -3.54 15.19
C VAL A 19 4.35 -4.81 14.51
N TYR A 20 4.58 -4.92 13.20
CA TYR A 20 4.26 -6.10 12.41
C TYR A 20 5.43 -6.45 11.50
N ARG A 21 5.90 -7.70 11.56
CA ARG A 21 7.09 -8.20 10.83
C ARG A 21 8.34 -7.32 10.95
N GLY A 22 8.49 -6.65 12.10
CA GLY A 22 9.62 -5.75 12.38
C GLY A 22 9.44 -4.31 11.85
N TYR A 23 8.32 -4.01 11.19
CA TYR A 23 7.96 -2.64 10.77
C TYR A 23 7.00 -2.03 11.78
N ARG A 24 7.28 -0.81 12.21
CA ARG A 24 6.37 -0.03 13.06
C ARG A 24 5.23 0.52 12.20
N PHE A 25 4.03 0.61 12.77
CA PHE A 25 2.89 1.30 12.19
C PHE A 25 2.13 2.10 13.26
N GLU A 26 1.40 3.12 12.83
CA GLU A 26 0.52 3.90 13.68
C GLU A 26 -0.87 4.03 13.04
N VAL A 27 -1.91 3.94 13.86
CA VAL A 27 -3.25 4.40 13.54
C VAL A 27 -3.52 5.66 14.33
N LYS A 28 -3.88 6.76 13.65
CA LYS A 28 -4.18 8.05 14.28
C LYS A 28 -5.60 8.51 14.00
N SER A 29 -6.19 9.23 14.95
CA SER A 29 -7.40 9.99 14.74
C SER A 29 -7.05 11.46 14.51
N MET A 30 -7.59 12.01 13.42
CA MET A 30 -7.65 13.46 13.18
C MET A 30 -8.97 14.06 13.69
N GLY A 31 -9.79 13.27 14.39
CA GLY A 31 -11.14 13.60 14.84
C GLY A 31 -12.15 13.41 13.72
N ILE A 32 -11.97 14.14 12.62
CA ILE A 32 -12.87 14.08 11.46
C ILE A 32 -12.65 12.85 10.57
N HIS A 33 -11.43 12.30 10.54
CA HIS A 33 -11.12 11.06 9.84
C HIS A 33 -9.92 10.39 10.51
N PRO A 34 -9.74 9.07 10.37
CA PRO A 34 -8.54 8.41 10.81
C PRO A 34 -7.46 8.39 9.71
N CYS A 35 -6.22 8.14 10.11
CA CYS A 35 -5.06 7.99 9.24
C CYS A 35 -4.27 6.72 9.62
N GLY A 36 -3.68 6.08 8.61
CA GLY A 36 -2.72 5.00 8.79
C GLY A 36 -1.30 5.47 8.46
N TYR A 37 -0.30 4.98 9.20
CA TYR A 37 1.10 5.24 8.93
C TYR A 37 1.94 3.98 9.08
N ILE A 38 2.98 3.85 8.26
CA ILE A 38 4.02 2.83 8.41
C ILE A 38 5.40 3.49 8.37
N TYR A 39 6.38 2.83 9.00
CA TYR A 39 7.76 3.29 9.05
C TYR A 39 8.63 2.31 8.26
N VAL A 40 9.15 2.77 7.13
CA VAL A 40 9.91 1.96 6.17
C VAL A 40 11.38 2.39 6.21
N PRO A 41 12.36 1.47 6.31
CA PRO A 41 13.77 1.82 6.24
C PRO A 41 14.11 2.62 4.99
N LYS A 42 14.95 3.66 5.12
CA LYS A 42 15.29 4.57 4.00
C LYS A 42 15.99 3.89 2.82
N ASP A 43 16.65 2.76 3.07
CA ASP A 43 17.33 1.95 2.06
C ASP A 43 16.40 0.90 1.42
N CYS A 44 15.11 0.89 1.77
CA CYS A 44 14.12 0.00 1.19
C CYS A 44 13.81 0.40 -0.25
N ILE A 45 14.04 -0.51 -1.20
CA ILE A 45 13.86 -0.23 -2.63
C ILE A 45 12.38 0.06 -2.96
N ALA A 46 11.44 -0.48 -2.19
CA ALA A 46 10.01 -0.24 -2.37
C ALA A 46 9.63 1.26 -2.32
N LEU A 47 10.45 2.11 -1.69
CA LEU A 47 10.26 3.57 -1.66
C LEU A 47 10.33 4.20 -3.06
N SER A 48 10.97 3.57 -4.04
CA SER A 48 11.00 4.02 -5.43
C SER A 48 9.77 3.58 -6.24
N TYR A 49 8.90 2.76 -5.65
CA TYR A 49 7.78 2.10 -6.33
C TYR A 49 6.47 2.25 -5.54
N LEU A 50 6.29 3.36 -4.83
CA LEU A 50 5.12 3.59 -3.95
C LEU A 50 3.79 3.51 -4.70
N ASP A 51 3.74 3.93 -5.97
CA ASP A 51 2.54 3.82 -6.83
C ASP A 51 2.12 2.36 -7.11
N SER A 52 3.00 1.40 -6.80
CA SER A 52 2.72 -0.04 -6.92
C SER A 52 2.09 -0.62 -5.66
N ILE A 53 2.06 0.13 -4.56
CA ILE A 53 1.50 -0.31 -3.29
C ILE A 53 0.04 0.12 -3.26
N ASN A 54 -0.86 -0.85 -3.19
CA ASN A 54 -2.27 -0.56 -3.04
C ASN A 54 -2.57 -0.21 -1.59
N VAL A 55 -2.88 1.06 -1.37
CA VAL A 55 -3.34 1.60 -0.10
C VAL A 55 -4.52 2.52 -0.37
N HIS A 56 -5.37 2.72 0.63
CA HIS A 56 -6.60 3.49 0.53
C HIS A 56 -6.36 4.88 -0.08
N TRP A 57 -6.74 5.06 -1.35
CA TRP A 57 -6.50 6.25 -2.16
C TRP A 57 -5.04 6.70 -2.34
N GLY A 58 -4.08 5.80 -2.06
CA GLY A 58 -2.65 6.07 -2.19
C GLY A 58 -2.04 6.77 -0.97
N PHE A 59 -0.71 6.93 -0.98
CA PHE A 59 -0.01 7.65 0.07
C PHE A 59 -0.18 9.16 -0.10
N THR A 60 -0.64 9.84 0.95
CA THR A 60 -0.80 11.30 1.00
C THR A 60 0.27 11.98 1.88
N PHE A 61 1.09 11.19 2.57
CA PHE A 61 2.15 11.66 3.46
C PHE A 61 3.44 10.85 3.27
N GLN A 62 4.57 11.56 3.14
CA GLN A 62 5.91 10.97 3.09
C GLN A 62 6.92 11.93 3.72
N GLU A 63 7.45 11.59 4.89
CA GLU A 63 8.46 12.39 5.58
C GLU A 63 9.50 11.51 6.28
N PRO A 64 10.72 12.01 6.53
CA PRO A 64 11.65 11.35 7.45
C PRO A 64 11.03 11.18 8.85
N ASP A 65 11.31 10.08 9.52
CA ASP A 65 10.82 9.78 10.88
C ASP A 65 11.39 10.67 12.00
N GLY A 66 12.30 11.59 11.66
CA GLY A 66 12.99 12.48 12.60
C GLY A 66 14.14 11.83 13.40
N ILE A 67 14.25 10.49 13.38
CA ILE A 67 15.31 9.73 14.07
C ILE A 67 16.44 9.36 13.10
N GLY A 68 16.12 9.26 11.81
CA GLY A 68 17.10 9.19 10.74
C GLY A 68 17.10 7.87 9.96
N ASP A 69 16.39 6.85 10.42
CA ASP A 69 16.53 5.49 9.87
C ASP A 69 15.34 5.07 9.02
N CYS A 70 14.16 5.68 9.21
CA CYS A 70 12.97 5.38 8.43
C CYS A 70 12.38 6.59 7.68
N VAL A 71 11.60 6.28 6.66
CA VAL A 71 10.60 7.15 6.04
C VAL A 71 9.24 6.77 6.62
N LYS A 72 8.53 7.76 7.15
CA LYS A 72 7.13 7.64 7.54
C LYS A 72 6.25 7.85 6.32
N LEU A 73 5.53 6.82 5.93
CA LEU A 73 4.51 6.85 4.87
C LEU A 73 3.13 6.87 5.52
N GLY A 74 2.21 7.67 4.99
CA GLY A 74 0.86 7.78 5.52
C GLY A 74 -0.21 7.99 4.47
N TRP A 75 -1.43 7.62 4.85
CA TRP A 75 -2.67 7.81 4.09
C TRP A 75 -3.82 8.10 5.05
N ASP A 76 -4.91 8.65 4.54
CA ASP A 76 -6.06 9.07 5.32
C ASP A 76 -7.39 8.52 4.79
N TYR A 77 -8.36 8.35 5.69
CA TYR A 77 -9.69 7.84 5.39
C TYR A 77 -10.72 8.98 5.38
N GLY A 78 -10.44 10.00 4.58
CA GLY A 78 -11.28 11.18 4.37
C GLY A 78 -11.70 11.38 2.91
N HIS A 79 -11.82 10.30 2.13
CA HIS A 79 -12.05 10.34 0.69
C HIS A 79 -13.52 10.12 0.29
N HIS A 80 -13.81 10.18 -1.01
CA HIS A 80 -15.15 9.91 -1.53
C HIS A 80 -15.62 8.50 -1.13
N GLY A 81 -16.73 8.42 -0.40
CA GLY A 81 -17.29 7.17 0.12
C GLY A 81 -16.93 6.89 1.59
N ASP A 82 -15.98 7.61 2.17
CA ASP A 82 -15.66 7.53 3.60
C ASP A 82 -16.57 8.47 4.40
N TYR A 83 -16.93 8.03 5.60
CA TYR A 83 -17.57 8.91 6.57
C TYR A 83 -16.56 9.91 7.13
N SER A 84 -16.97 11.16 7.29
CA SER A 84 -16.18 12.20 7.95
C SER A 84 -16.95 12.78 9.14
N GLY A 85 -16.23 13.13 10.21
CA GLY A 85 -16.79 13.85 11.35
C GLY A 85 -17.18 15.29 11.04
N MET A 86 -16.93 15.79 9.83
CA MET A 86 -17.40 17.10 9.38
C MET A 86 -18.93 17.10 9.20
N ALA A 87 -19.60 18.13 9.71
CA ALA A 87 -21.06 18.26 9.75
C ALA A 87 -21.79 18.06 8.41
N PHE A 88 -21.10 18.23 7.28
CA PHE A 88 -21.69 18.16 5.93
C PHE A 88 -21.43 16.84 5.20
N ILE A 89 -20.64 15.92 5.77
CA ILE A 89 -20.31 14.62 5.17
C ILE A 89 -20.66 13.52 6.18
N THR A 90 -21.97 13.28 6.36
CA THR A 90 -22.47 12.36 7.39
C THR A 90 -22.81 10.96 6.86
N GLU A 91 -22.58 10.73 5.57
CA GLU A 91 -22.79 9.46 4.88
C GLU A 91 -21.44 8.87 4.48
N GLY A 92 -21.32 7.54 4.47
CA GLY A 92 -20.11 6.83 4.07
C GLY A 92 -19.65 5.76 5.07
N LYS A 93 -18.55 5.08 4.73
CA LYS A 93 -17.96 4.03 5.57
C LYS A 93 -17.24 4.63 6.77
N LYS A 94 -17.61 4.17 7.97
CA LYS A 94 -16.86 4.43 9.21
C LYS A 94 -15.80 3.36 9.38
N TRP A 95 -14.55 3.76 9.27
CA TRP A 95 -13.38 2.90 9.42
C TRP A 95 -13.00 2.75 10.89
N THR A 96 -12.85 1.50 11.32
CA THR A 96 -12.46 1.14 12.68
C THR A 96 -10.94 1.13 12.85
N THR A 97 -10.45 1.16 14.09
CA THR A 97 -9.00 1.11 14.33
C THR A 97 -8.42 -0.24 13.92
N GLU A 98 -9.19 -1.32 14.12
CA GLU A 98 -8.90 -2.68 13.71
C GLU A 98 -8.72 -2.81 12.19
N GLU A 99 -9.65 -2.26 11.39
CA GLU A 99 -9.55 -2.29 9.92
C GLU A 99 -8.31 -1.55 9.43
N ILE A 100 -7.98 -0.41 10.05
CA ILE A 100 -6.81 0.38 9.64
C ILE A 100 -5.51 -0.31 10.04
N GLU A 101 -5.49 -0.99 11.19
CA GLU A 101 -4.39 -1.88 11.56
C GLU A 101 -4.21 -2.99 10.51
N GLU A 102 -5.29 -3.63 10.06
CA GLU A 102 -5.22 -4.66 9.01
C GLU A 102 -4.70 -4.10 7.69
N HIS A 103 -5.15 -2.91 7.29
CA HIS A 103 -4.63 -2.22 6.12
C HIS A 103 -3.13 -1.93 6.26
N ALA A 104 -2.67 -1.44 7.43
CA ALA A 104 -1.25 -1.19 7.66
C ALA A 104 -0.41 -2.47 7.56
N LYS A 105 -0.90 -3.60 8.09
CA LYS A 105 -0.25 -4.91 7.94
C LYS A 105 -0.16 -5.34 6.48
N ASN A 106 -1.24 -5.16 5.71
CA ASN A 106 -1.25 -5.46 4.28
C ASN A 106 -0.25 -4.60 3.50
N VAL A 107 -0.19 -3.29 3.77
CA VAL A 107 0.79 -2.39 3.16
C VAL A 107 2.21 -2.81 3.52
N ILE A 108 2.48 -3.21 4.77
CA ILE A 108 3.78 -3.75 5.18
C ILE A 108 4.13 -5.03 4.41
N ASP A 109 3.17 -5.96 4.25
CA ASP A 109 3.39 -7.19 3.48
C ASP A 109 3.75 -6.86 2.02
N GLN A 110 3.07 -5.90 1.38
CA GLN A 110 3.40 -5.40 0.04
C GLN A 110 4.80 -4.77 -0.03
N VAL A 111 5.17 -3.93 0.95
CA VAL A 111 6.51 -3.32 1.02
C VAL A 111 7.60 -4.41 1.10
N ILE A 112 7.39 -5.43 1.94
CA ILE A 112 8.33 -6.54 2.10
C ILE A 112 8.45 -7.33 0.79
N GLU A 113 7.33 -7.65 0.15
CA GLU A 113 7.31 -8.35 -1.13
C GLU A 113 8.06 -7.59 -2.21
N LEU A 114 7.74 -6.30 -2.40
CA LEU A 114 8.41 -5.43 -3.36
C LEU A 114 9.92 -5.32 -3.12
N ASN A 115 10.32 -5.10 -1.87
CA ASN A 115 11.73 -4.99 -1.51
C ASN A 115 12.48 -6.31 -1.75
N THR A 116 11.84 -7.45 -1.46
CA THR A 116 12.42 -8.78 -1.66
C THR A 116 12.58 -9.10 -3.14
N LEU A 117 11.54 -8.85 -3.95
CA LEU A 117 11.58 -9.01 -5.39
C LEU A 117 12.66 -8.10 -5.98
N ALA A 118 12.66 -6.81 -5.63
CA ALA A 118 13.64 -5.84 -6.12
C ALA A 118 15.09 -6.26 -5.85
N LYS A 119 15.40 -6.72 -4.63
CA LYS A 119 16.73 -7.24 -4.29
C LYS A 119 17.08 -8.50 -5.09
N THR A 120 16.13 -9.41 -5.28
CA THR A 120 16.36 -10.68 -6.00
C THR A 120 16.71 -10.43 -7.47
N TYR A 121 16.00 -9.52 -8.15
CA TYR A 121 16.28 -9.20 -9.55
C TYR A 121 17.51 -8.30 -9.72
N GLN A 122 17.78 -7.38 -8.79
CA GLN A 122 19.04 -6.63 -8.78
C GLN A 122 20.26 -7.56 -8.74
N VAL A 123 20.15 -8.69 -8.02
CA VAL A 123 21.21 -9.71 -7.93
C VAL A 123 21.31 -10.58 -9.19
N GLN A 124 20.24 -10.77 -9.96
CA GLN A 124 20.22 -11.72 -11.08
C GLN A 124 20.42 -11.10 -12.47
N SER A 125 19.99 -9.85 -12.72
CA SER A 125 19.97 -9.30 -14.08
C SER A 125 20.36 -7.83 -14.22
N GLY A 126 20.56 -7.10 -13.12
CA GLY A 126 20.74 -5.64 -13.18
C GLY A 126 19.51 -4.88 -13.73
N GLN A 127 18.38 -5.57 -13.95
CA GLN A 127 17.15 -5.01 -14.51
C GLN A 127 15.93 -5.74 -13.92
N LEU A 128 15.04 -4.99 -13.26
CA LEU A 128 13.83 -5.49 -12.60
C LEU A 128 12.75 -5.71 -13.68
N LEU A 129 12.34 -6.96 -13.94
CA LEU A 129 11.53 -7.30 -15.12
C LEU A 129 10.01 -7.13 -14.94
N ALA A 130 9.47 -7.39 -13.75
CA ALA A 130 8.11 -7.01 -13.43
C ALA A 130 7.82 -7.03 -11.92
N VAL A 131 6.95 -6.14 -11.47
CA VAL A 131 6.28 -6.21 -10.16
C VAL A 131 4.82 -6.57 -10.40
N VAL A 132 4.31 -7.58 -9.70
CA VAL A 132 2.87 -7.87 -9.65
C VAL A 132 2.31 -7.16 -8.41
N SER A 133 1.56 -6.07 -8.59
CA SER A 133 0.82 -5.48 -7.46
C SER A 133 -0.58 -6.07 -7.38
N LYS A 134 -0.98 -6.45 -6.16
CA LYS A 134 -2.36 -6.81 -5.85
C LYS A 134 -3.09 -5.53 -5.45
N GLU A 135 -4.05 -5.13 -6.27
CA GLU A 135 -5.00 -4.09 -5.95
C GLU A 135 -6.28 -4.70 -5.41
N GLN A 136 -6.82 -4.06 -4.39
CA GLN A 136 -8.10 -4.37 -3.77
C GLN A 136 -8.91 -3.09 -3.78
N ASP A 137 -10.04 -3.13 -4.47
CA ASP A 137 -11.05 -2.09 -4.44
C ASP A 137 -11.82 -2.22 -3.13
N TRP A 138 -11.58 -1.27 -2.24
CA TRP A 138 -12.16 -1.26 -0.90
C TRP A 138 -13.65 -0.89 -0.86
N LEU A 139 -14.22 -0.43 -1.99
CA LEU A 139 -15.65 -0.16 -2.13
C LEU A 139 -16.42 -1.38 -2.66
N THR A 140 -15.77 -2.24 -3.45
CA THR A 140 -16.43 -3.36 -4.14
C THR A 140 -15.91 -4.74 -3.75
N ASP A 141 -14.90 -4.82 -2.88
CA ASP A 141 -14.12 -6.02 -2.56
C ASP A 141 -13.47 -6.71 -3.78
N ALA A 142 -13.43 -6.02 -4.93
CA ALA A 142 -12.82 -6.56 -6.13
C ALA A 142 -11.29 -6.61 -5.99
N THR A 143 -10.68 -7.72 -6.42
CA THR A 143 -9.22 -7.86 -6.48
C THR A 143 -8.73 -7.80 -7.93
N THR A 144 -7.83 -6.86 -8.22
CA THR A 144 -7.13 -6.71 -9.50
C THR A 144 -5.64 -6.99 -9.32
N PHE A 145 -4.99 -7.53 -10.35
CA PHE A 145 -3.54 -7.71 -10.35
C PHE A 145 -2.97 -6.86 -11.48
N LYS A 146 -2.02 -5.97 -11.18
CA LYS A 146 -1.30 -5.19 -12.18
C LYS A 146 0.09 -5.77 -12.37
N ILE A 147 0.46 -5.97 -13.63
CA ILE A 147 1.84 -6.27 -14.02
C ILE A 147 2.48 -4.94 -14.36
N ILE A 148 3.49 -4.56 -13.59
CA ILE A 148 4.30 -3.37 -13.85
C ILE A 148 5.52 -3.87 -14.60
N ASP A 149 5.52 -3.69 -15.92
CA ASP A 149 6.72 -3.79 -16.75
C ASP A 149 7.54 -2.51 -16.51
N ILE A 150 8.78 -2.66 -16.05
CA ILE A 150 9.56 -1.54 -15.50
C ILE A 150 10.46 -0.94 -16.60
N ASP A 151 10.50 -1.59 -17.77
CA ASP A 151 11.19 -1.11 -18.96
C ASP A 151 10.25 -0.42 -19.98
N LYS A 152 8.91 -0.41 -19.77
CA LYS A 152 7.94 0.30 -20.62
C LYS A 152 6.74 0.86 -19.86
N PRO A 153 6.26 2.08 -20.17
CA PRO A 153 5.07 2.63 -19.54
C PRO A 153 3.82 1.78 -19.84
N LEU A 154 3.14 1.39 -18.77
CA LEU A 154 1.78 0.83 -18.65
C LEU A 154 1.01 0.60 -19.96
N ALA A 155 1.04 -0.64 -20.46
CA ALA A 155 -0.02 -1.15 -21.32
C ALA A 155 -1.09 -1.80 -20.43
N THR A 156 -2.24 -1.14 -20.31
CA THR A 156 -3.42 -1.64 -19.57
C THR A 156 -3.88 -2.98 -20.14
N ILE A 157 -3.65 -4.08 -19.43
CA ILE A 157 -4.22 -5.39 -19.78
C ILE A 157 -5.64 -5.47 -19.19
N GLN A 158 -6.66 -5.15 -19.99
CA GLN A 158 -8.05 -5.47 -19.65
C GLN A 158 -8.30 -6.97 -19.84
N LYS A 159 -8.76 -7.65 -18.78
CA LYS A 159 -9.08 -9.08 -18.80
C LYS A 159 -10.50 -9.32 -19.33
N ARG A 160 -10.63 -10.14 -20.38
CA ARG A 160 -11.84 -10.93 -20.66
C ARG A 160 -11.55 -12.39 -20.30
N GLY A 161 -12.32 -12.93 -19.36
CA GLY A 161 -12.36 -14.37 -19.07
C GLY A 161 -11.22 -14.86 -18.16
N GLY A 162 -11.60 -15.65 -17.16
CA GLY A 162 -10.67 -16.20 -16.17
C GLY A 162 -9.62 -17.10 -16.79
N LEU A 163 -8.35 -16.80 -16.52
CA LEU A 163 -7.29 -17.79 -16.47
C LEU A 163 -6.26 -17.37 -15.41
N VAL A 164 -5.71 -18.40 -14.78
CA VAL A 164 -4.90 -18.44 -13.56
C VAL A 164 -3.47 -17.97 -13.85
N LEU A 165 -2.88 -17.22 -12.90
CA LEU A 165 -1.61 -16.50 -12.99
C LEU A 165 -0.36 -17.34 -13.33
N SER A 166 -0.42 -18.67 -13.29
CA SER A 166 0.77 -19.52 -13.50
C SER A 166 1.28 -19.52 -14.95
N VAL A 167 0.41 -19.26 -15.93
CA VAL A 167 0.79 -19.34 -17.36
C VAL A 167 1.54 -18.09 -17.84
N LEU A 168 1.25 -16.91 -17.26
CA LEU A 168 1.89 -15.66 -17.70
C LEU A 168 3.34 -15.54 -17.25
N LEU A 169 3.70 -16.09 -16.08
CA LEU A 169 5.10 -16.08 -15.63
C LEU A 169 5.96 -17.02 -16.49
N GLU A 170 5.45 -18.22 -16.83
CA GLU A 170 6.16 -19.13 -17.73
C GLU A 170 6.27 -18.59 -19.16
N ASP A 171 5.25 -17.92 -19.68
CA ASP A 171 5.31 -17.28 -21.01
C ASP A 171 6.24 -16.07 -21.06
N ILE A 172 6.34 -15.29 -19.97
CA ILE A 172 7.30 -14.19 -19.83
C ILE A 172 8.73 -14.74 -19.72
N LEU A 173 8.94 -15.74 -18.86
CA LEU A 173 10.24 -16.42 -18.70
C LEU A 173 10.69 -17.15 -19.98
N ALA A 174 9.75 -17.71 -20.76
CA ALA A 174 10.04 -18.35 -22.04
C ALA A 174 10.41 -17.35 -23.16
N LYS A 175 9.95 -16.09 -23.07
CA LYS A 175 10.28 -15.01 -24.02
C LYS A 175 11.54 -14.23 -23.63
N CYS A 176 11.89 -14.18 -22.35
CA CYS A 176 13.19 -13.74 -21.85
C CYS A 176 14.25 -14.82 -22.14
N LYS A 177 14.67 -14.94 -23.41
CA LYS A 177 15.84 -15.73 -23.77
C LYS A 177 17.01 -15.30 -22.89
N VAL A 178 17.49 -16.23 -22.05
CA VAL A 178 18.79 -16.16 -21.40
C VAL A 178 19.84 -15.91 -22.48
N VAL A 179 20.35 -14.68 -22.53
CA VAL A 179 21.61 -14.39 -23.22
C VAL A 179 22.69 -14.84 -22.24
N ARG A 180 23.34 -15.96 -22.60
CA ARG A 180 24.48 -16.52 -21.85
C ARG A 180 25.69 -15.59 -21.89
#